data_AF-A0A151S500-F1
#
_entry.id   AF-A0A151S500-F1
#
_cell.length_a   1.000
_cell.length_b   1.000
_cell.length_c   1.000
_cell.angle_alpha   90.00
_cell.angle_beta   90.00
_cell.angle_gamma   90.00
#
_symmetry.space_group_name_H-M   'P 1'
#
loop_
_entity.id
_entity.type
_entity.pdbx_description
1 polymer ?
#
loop_
_entity_poly.entity_id
_entity_poly.type
_entity_poly.pdbx_seq_one_letter_code
_entity_poly.pdbx_strand_id
1 'polypeptide(L)' 'MSFPRHLHFAVVCRIIRYLIGSPTRGLFFPRGSPLQLLAYSDADWAGCPDTRRSTTGWCMFLDGAVIS' A
#
# COMPACT_ATOMS: atom_id res chain seq x y z
N MET A 1 -5.75 26.99 -12.23
CA MET A 1 -6.54 26.12 -11.33
C MET A 1 -6.76 24.77 -12.02
N SER A 2 -6.00 23.74 -11.65
CA SER A 2 -6.24 22.38 -12.15
C SER A 2 -7.55 21.87 -11.55
N PHE A 3 -8.46 21.37 -12.37
CA PHE A 3 -9.67 20.69 -11.92
C PHE A 3 -9.47 19.18 -12.12
N PRO A 4 -8.91 18.45 -11.13
CA PRO A 4 -8.57 17.04 -11.27
C PRO A 4 -9.79 16.11 -11.20
N ARG A 5 -10.98 16.61 -11.55
CA ARG A 5 -12.27 15.99 -11.26
C ARG A 5 -12.46 14.65 -11.95
N HIS A 6 -11.94 14.48 -13.16
CA HIS A 6 -12.11 13.24 -13.93
C HIS A 6 -11.30 12.07 -13.35
N LEU A 7 -10.05 12.31 -12.95
CA LEU A 7 -9.21 11.27 -12.34
C LEU A 7 -9.76 10.84 -10.98
N HIS A 8 -10.15 11.80 -10.13
CA HIS A 8 -10.76 11.48 -8.84
C HIS A 8 -12.07 10.71 -9.01
N PHE A 9 -12.93 11.10 -9.96
CA PHE A 9 -14.17 10.39 -10.24
C PHE A 9 -13.93 8.96 -10.72
N ALA A 10 -12.98 8.76 -11.63
CA ALA A 10 -12.61 7.42 -12.12
C ALA A 10 -12.10 6.51 -10.98
N VAL A 11 -11.30 7.05 -10.05
CA VAL A 11 -10.84 6.33 -8.85
C VAL A 11 -12.02 5.94 -7.95
N VAL A 12 -12.94 6.86 -7.68
CA VAL A 12 -14.13 6.57 -6.86
C VAL A 12 -14.98 5.47 -7.50
N CYS A 13 -15.25 5.54 -8.80
CA CYS A 13 -15.99 4.49 -9.52
C CYS A 13 -15.27 3.13 -9.47
N ARG A 14 -13.93 3.12 -9.46
CA ARG A 14 -13.15 1.88 -9.30
C ARG A 14 -13.31 1.31 -7.88
N ILE A 15 -13.24 2.14 -6.85
CA ILE A 15 -13.45 1.73 -5.45
C ILE A 15 -14.84 1.11 -5.28
N ILE A 16 -15.89 1.77 -5.77
CA ILE A 16 -17.26 1.28 -5.65
C ILE A 16 -17.43 -0.07 -6.37
N ARG A 17 -16.90 -0.20 -7.59
CA ARG A 17 -16.95 -1.48 -8.33
C ARG A 17 -16.22 -2.61 -7.60
N TYR A 18 -15.09 -2.31 -6.95
CA TYR A 18 -14.39 -3.29 -6.13
C TYR A 18 -15.24 -3.74 -4.94
N LEU A 19 -15.79 -2.79 -4.17
CA LEU A 19 -16.63 -3.10 -3.00
C LEU A 19 -17.84 -3.96 -3.37
N ILE A 20 -18.53 -3.62 -4.46
CA ILE A 20 -19.68 -4.38 -4.96
C ILE A 20 -19.25 -5.76 -5.50
N GLY A 21 -18.12 -5.83 -6.19
CA GLY A 21 -17.62 -7.08 -6.80
C GLY A 21 -16.99 -8.07 -5.81
N SER A 22 -16.67 -7.64 -4.59
CA SER A 22 -16.04 -8.49 -3.59
C SER A 22 -16.63 -8.34 -2.17
N PRO A 23 -17.93 -8.61 -1.98
CA PRO A 23 -18.60 -8.39 -0.69
C PRO A 23 -18.13 -9.33 0.42
N THR A 24 -17.55 -10.48 0.06
CA THR A 24 -17.04 -11.49 1.00
C THR A 24 -15.54 -11.35 1.28
N ARG A 25 -14.86 -10.40 0.63
CA ARG A 25 -13.44 -10.15 0.87
C ARG A 25 -13.29 -9.18 2.03
N GLY A 26 -12.57 -9.60 3.05
CA GLY A 26 -12.19 -8.79 4.20
C GLY A 26 -10.81 -9.20 4.69
N LEU A 27 -10.21 -8.33 5.49
CA LEU A 27 -9.01 -8.68 6.25
C LEU A 27 -9.47 -9.36 7.56
N PHE A 28 -8.92 -10.53 7.85
CA PHE A 28 -9.22 -11.28 9.06
C PHE A 28 -8.01 -11.26 9.98
N PHE A 29 -8.22 -10.79 11.21
CA PHE A 29 -7.20 -10.76 12.24
C PHE A 29 -7.60 -11.65 13.43
N PRO A 30 -6.63 -12.29 14.11
CA PRO A 30 -6.91 -13.03 15.33
C PRO A 30 -7.62 -12.17 16.38
N ARG A 31 -8.48 -12.78 17.20
CA ARG A 31 -9.12 -12.09 18.33
C ARG A 31 -8.04 -11.70 19.34
N GLY A 32 -7.91 -10.39 19.63
CA GLY A 32 -6.86 -9.86 20.51
C GLY A 32 -5.61 -9.39 19.78
N SER A 33 -5.62 -9.35 18.45
CA SER A 33 -4.55 -8.75 17.66
C SER A 33 -4.33 -7.29 18.09
N PRO A 34 -3.08 -6.88 18.39
CA PRO A 34 -2.79 -5.49 18.74
C PRO A 34 -2.90 -4.54 17.53
N LEU A 35 -3.10 -5.05 16.30
CA LEU A 35 -3.10 -4.29 15.06
C LEU A 35 -1.82 -3.48 14.91
N GLN A 36 -0.68 -4.13 15.19
CA GLN A 36 0.60 -3.47 15.13
C GLN A 36 1.06 -3.34 13.68
N LEU A 37 1.24 -2.10 13.24
CA LEU A 37 1.84 -1.78 11.96
C LEU A 37 3.36 -1.70 12.12
N LEU A 38 4.07 -2.51 11.34
CA LEU A 38 5.52 -2.56 11.29
C LEU A 38 5.99 -2.30 9.87
N ALA A 39 6.96 -1.41 9.69
CA ALA A 39 7.49 -1.09 8.38
C ALA A 39 9.01 -1.16 8.39
N TYR A 40 9.57 -1.78 7.36
CA TYR A 40 11.00 -1.79 7.10
C TYR A 40 11.26 -1.08 5.77
N SER A 41 12.34 -0.32 5.73
CA SER A 41 12.89 0.24 4.50
C SER A 41 14.33 -0.20 4.39
N ASP A 42 14.73 -0.70 3.23
CA ASP A 42 16.15 -0.81 2.93
C ASP A 42 16.66 0.51 2.34
N ALA A 43 17.93 0.76 2.60
CA ALA A 43 18.67 1.83 1.96
C ALA A 43 19.99 1.20 1.52
N ASP A 44 20.08 0.84 0.24
CA ASP A 44 21.32 0.40 -0.35
C ASP A 44 22.19 1.63 -0.63
N TRP A 45 23.27 1.78 0.13
CA TRP A 45 24.27 2.78 -0.19
C TRP A 45 25.03 2.29 -1.43
N ALA A 46 24.89 3.01 -2.54
CA ALA A 46 25.51 2.76 -3.85
C ALA A 46 24.84 1.75 -4.82
N GLY A 47 23.51 1.59 -4.79
CA GLY A 47 22.76 0.72 -5.74
C GLY A 47 22.87 1.07 -7.23
N CYS A 48 23.31 2.29 -7.57
CA CYS A 48 23.54 2.73 -8.95
C CYS A 48 24.87 3.50 -9.07
N PRO A 49 25.89 2.99 -9.79
CA PRO A 49 27.18 3.65 -9.96
C PRO A 49 27.08 5.03 -10.61
N ASP A 50 26.10 5.21 -11.51
CA ASP A 50 25.94 6.43 -12.31
C ASP A 50 25.13 7.52 -11.61
N THR A 51 24.07 7.15 -10.87
CA THR A 51 23.14 8.12 -10.27
C THR A 51 23.22 8.21 -8.75
N ARG A 52 23.85 7.22 -8.09
CA ARG A 52 23.87 7.03 -6.63
C ARG A 52 22.50 7.12 -5.95
N ARG A 53 21.42 6.90 -6.69
CA ARG A 53 20.07 6.81 -6.13
C ARG A 53 19.91 5.43 -5.53
N SER A 54 19.60 5.38 -4.23
CA SER A 54 19.17 4.14 -3.57
C SER A 54 17.88 3.65 -4.20
N THR A 55 17.81 2.36 -4.51
CA THR A 55 16.53 1.71 -4.79
C THR A 55 15.88 1.43 -3.45
N THR A 56 14.99 2.32 -3.01
CA THR A 56 14.25 2.14 -1.76
C THR A 56 13.22 1.03 -1.92
N GLY A 57 13.56 -0.16 -1.45
CA GLY A 57 12.61 -1.21 -1.11
C GLY A 57 11.98 -0.93 0.25
N TRP A 58 10.70 -1.25 0.37
CA TRP A 58 10.00 -1.20 1.64
C TRP A 58 9.05 -2.38 1.76
N CYS A 59 8.82 -2.83 2.98
CA CYS A 59 7.79 -3.80 3.29
C CYS A 59 7.03 -3.37 4.54
N MET A 60 5.72 -3.50 4.49
CA MET A 60 4.81 -3.21 5.59
C MET A 60 4.15 -4.50 6.05
N PHE A 61 4.06 -4.66 7.36
CA PHE A 61 3.40 -5.79 8.01
C PHE A 61 2.33 -5.27 8.96
N LEU A 62 1.19 -5.93 8.97
CA LEU A 62 0.13 -5.74 9.96
C LEU A 62 -0.06 -7.07 10.69
N ASP A 63 0.26 -7.10 11.98
CA ASP A 63 0.24 -8.31 12.81
C ASP A 63 0.94 -9.52 12.15
N GLY A 64 2.11 -9.27 11.54
CA GLY A 64 2.94 -10.28 10.90
C GLY A 64 2.54 -10.66 9.47
N ALA A 65 1.42 -10.17 8.94
CA ALA A 65 1.03 -10.34 7.55
C ALA A 65 1.54 -9.18 6.68
N VAL A 66 2.17 -9.48 5.54
CA VAL A 66 2.61 -8.45 4.57
C VAL A 66 1.39 -7.77 3.95
N ILE A 67 1.40 -6.45 3.90
CA ILE A 67 0.37 -5.61 3.25
C ILE A 67 1.00 -4.70 2.20
N SER A 68 0.24 -4.41 1.13
CA SER A 68 0.63 -3.51 0.03
C SER A 68 -0.55 -2.67 -0.43
#